data_AF-A0A8J6FNN9-F1
#
_entry.id   AF-A0A8J6FNN9-F1
#
_cell.length_a   1.000
_cell.length_b   1.000
_cell.length_c   1.000
_cell.angle_alpha   90.00
_cell.angle_beta   90.00
_cell.angle_gamma   90.00
#
_symmetry.space_group_name_H-M   'P 1'
#
loop_
_entity.id
_entity.type
_entity.pdbx_description
1 polymer ?
#
loop_
_entity_poly.entity_id
_entity_poly.type
_entity_poly.pdbx_seq_one_letter_code
_entity_poly.pdbx_strand_id
1 'polypeptide(L)'
;MSMLCYNRGCGQRYDDETNTEGSCTYHPGVPVFHDALKGWSCCKRRTTDFSDFLSIAGCTRGSHSNEKPPEPVKPEVKTTSEKKELANQKPKFTEHIIQAPKPVECIKRPR
;
A
#
# COMPACT_ATOMS: atom_id res chain seq x y z
N MET A 1 -29.18 -10.59 -1.90
CA MET A 1 -28.80 -9.45 -1.02
C MET A 1 -27.35 -9.13 -1.33
N SER A 2 -27.05 -7.95 -1.87
CA SER A 2 -25.68 -7.65 -2.29
C SER A 2 -24.78 -7.38 -1.07
N MET A 3 -23.79 -8.24 -0.82
CA MET A 3 -22.77 -8.06 0.21
C MET A 3 -21.49 -7.48 -0.38
N LEU A 4 -20.73 -6.73 0.43
CA LEU A 4 -19.42 -6.21 0.01
C LEU A 4 -18.34 -7.28 0.22
N CYS A 5 -17.53 -7.52 -0.80
CA CYS A 5 -16.37 -8.39 -0.69
C CYS A 5 -15.21 -7.68 0.00
N TYR A 6 -14.70 -8.27 1.08
CA TYR A 6 -13.56 -7.76 1.83
C TYR A 6 -12.23 -8.45 1.45
N ASN A 7 -12.23 -9.32 0.45
CA ASN A 7 -11.00 -9.88 -0.11
C ASN A 7 -10.14 -8.76 -0.71
N ARG A 8 -8.83 -8.79 -0.41
CA ARG A 8 -7.87 -7.75 -0.80
C ARG A 8 -7.75 -7.67 -2.32
N GLY A 9 -8.02 -6.49 -2.89
CA GLY A 9 -8.01 -6.27 -4.34
C GLY A 9 -9.29 -6.67 -5.08
N CYS A 10 -10.34 -7.11 -4.38
CA CYS A 10 -11.67 -7.32 -4.99
C CYS A 10 -12.59 -6.11 -4.75
N GLY A 11 -13.05 -5.88 -3.52
CA GLY A 11 -13.90 -4.73 -3.16
C GLY A 11 -15.26 -4.66 -3.87
N GLN A 12 -15.65 -5.69 -4.60
CA GLN A 12 -16.90 -5.74 -5.37
C GLN A 12 -18.08 -6.13 -4.50
N ARG A 13 -19.29 -5.70 -4.90
CA ARG A 13 -20.53 -6.21 -4.33
C ARG A 13 -20.93 -7.50 -5.03
N TYR A 14 -21.35 -8.51 -4.28
CA TYR A 14 -21.73 -9.82 -4.79
C TYR A 14 -22.97 -10.35 -4.07
N ASP A 15 -23.71 -11.26 -4.71
CA ASP A 15 -24.80 -11.98 -4.07
C ASP A 15 -24.33 -13.38 -3.65
N ASP A 16 -24.58 -13.72 -2.39
CA ASP A 16 -24.11 -14.99 -1.78
C ASP A 16 -24.66 -16.22 -2.52
N GLU A 17 -25.88 -16.13 -3.04
CA GLU A 17 -26.54 -17.19 -3.82
C GLU A 17 -25.83 -17.51 -5.14
N THR A 18 -25.02 -16.58 -5.65
CA THR A 18 -24.27 -16.71 -6.92
C THR A 18 -22.76 -16.83 -6.70
N ASN A 19 -22.33 -16.94 -5.44
CA ASN A 19 -20.93 -16.94 -5.05
C ASN A 19 -20.28 -18.30 -5.33
N THR A 20 -19.58 -18.41 -6.45
CA THR A 20 -18.82 -19.61 -6.82
C THR A 20 -17.32 -19.40 -6.60
N GLU A 21 -16.55 -20.48 -6.55
CA GLU A 21 -15.09 -20.48 -6.39
C GLU A 21 -14.32 -19.76 -7.51
N GLY A 22 -15.00 -19.31 -8.58
CA GLY A 22 -14.41 -18.56 -9.68
C GLY A 22 -14.83 -17.09 -9.75
N SER A 23 -15.74 -16.63 -8.89
CA SER A 23 -16.40 -15.33 -8.98
C SER A 23 -15.52 -14.18 -8.46
N CYS A 24 -14.70 -14.42 -7.43
CA CYS A 24 -13.82 -13.40 -6.85
C CYS A 24 -12.39 -13.54 -7.36
N THR A 25 -11.74 -12.42 -7.68
CA THR A 25 -10.31 -12.37 -7.96
C THR A 25 -9.62 -11.46 -6.95
N TYR A 26 -8.70 -12.00 -6.15
CA TYR A 26 -8.12 -11.29 -5.01
C TYR A 26 -6.65 -11.68 -4.76
N HIS A 27 -6.01 -10.97 -3.82
CA HIS A 27 -4.67 -11.24 -3.34
C HIS A 27 -4.73 -11.93 -1.96
N PRO A 28 -4.35 -13.22 -1.84
CA PRO A 28 -4.29 -13.90 -0.54
C PRO A 28 -3.08 -13.42 0.30
N GLY A 29 -2.12 -12.74 -0.32
CA GLY A 29 -0.92 -12.24 0.33
C GLY A 29 -1.12 -10.95 1.13
N VAL A 30 -0.01 -10.43 1.62
CA VAL A 30 0.08 -9.13 2.31
C VAL A 30 0.74 -8.09 1.40
N PRO A 31 0.45 -6.79 1.58
CA PRO A 31 1.20 -5.73 0.91
C PRO A 31 2.69 -5.80 1.27
N VAL A 32 3.56 -5.64 0.28
CA VAL A 32 5.02 -5.64 0.42
C VAL A 32 5.56 -4.36 -0.21
N PHE A 33 6.43 -3.67 0.53
CA PHE A 33 7.05 -2.41 0.11
C PHE A 33 8.58 -2.52 0.25
N HIS A 34 9.30 -2.61 -0.88
CA HIS A 34 10.77 -2.67 -0.93
C HIS A 34 11.29 -1.90 -2.15
N ASP A 35 12.41 -1.19 -2.02
CA ASP A 35 13.09 -0.50 -3.14
C ASP A 35 12.16 0.44 -3.94
N ALA A 36 11.31 1.21 -3.23
CA ALA A 36 10.25 2.06 -3.80
C ALA A 36 9.16 1.32 -4.60
N LEU A 37 9.25 -0.01 -4.71
CA LEU A 37 8.25 -0.87 -5.32
C LEU A 37 7.22 -1.35 -4.29
N LYS A 38 5.96 -1.24 -4.68
CA LYS A 38 4.77 -1.63 -3.94
C LYS A 38 4.15 -2.84 -4.65
N GLY A 39 3.80 -3.88 -3.91
CA GLY A 39 3.22 -5.09 -4.48
C GLY A 39 2.61 -5.99 -3.42
N TRP A 40 2.30 -7.22 -3.81
CA TRP A 40 1.69 -8.22 -2.94
C TRP A 40 2.59 -9.44 -2.81
N SER A 41 2.70 -10.03 -1.62
CA SER A 41 3.55 -11.22 -1.42
C SER A 41 3.11 -12.45 -2.22
N CYS A 42 1.85 -12.49 -2.66
CA CYS A 42 1.26 -13.59 -3.42
C CYS A 42 1.55 -13.54 -4.92
N CYS A 43 2.12 -12.46 -5.47
CA CYS A 43 2.44 -12.37 -6.89
C CYS A 43 3.67 -11.49 -7.17
N LYS A 44 4.20 -11.57 -8.39
CA LYS A 44 5.42 -10.82 -8.78
C LYS A 44 5.11 -9.40 -9.30
N ARG A 45 3.83 -9.02 -9.44
CA ARG A 45 3.44 -7.68 -9.91
C ARG A 45 3.82 -6.63 -8.88
N ARG A 46 4.53 -5.60 -9.34
CA ARG A 46 5.04 -4.50 -8.52
C ARG A 46 4.90 -3.20 -9.29
N THR A 47 4.69 -2.10 -8.58
CA THR A 47 4.56 -0.76 -9.14
C THR A 47 5.23 0.26 -8.22
N THR A 48 5.71 1.35 -8.77
CA THR A 48 6.23 2.49 -8.00
C THR A 48 5.12 3.43 -7.54
N ASP A 49 3.98 3.45 -8.23
CA ASP A 49 2.84 4.34 -7.90
C ASP A 49 1.88 3.70 -6.90
N PHE A 50 1.28 4.52 -6.03
CA PHE A 50 0.34 4.05 -5.02
C PHE A 50 -1.05 3.75 -5.59
N SER A 51 -1.51 4.53 -6.56
CA SER A 51 -2.81 4.34 -7.21
C SER A 51 -2.83 3.07 -8.06
N ASP A 52 -1.73 2.82 -8.77
CA ASP A 52 -1.51 1.56 -9.48
C ASP A 52 -1.50 0.37 -8.51
N PHE A 53 -0.88 0.51 -7.33
CA PHE A 53 -0.81 -0.56 -6.34
C PHE A 53 -2.21 -1.01 -5.87
N LEU A 54 -3.09 -0.05 -5.59
CA LEU A 54 -4.48 -0.31 -5.24
C LEU A 54 -5.29 -0.94 -6.39
N SER A 55 -4.86 -0.67 -7.62
CA SER A 55 -5.51 -1.16 -8.85
C SER A 55 -4.94 -2.49 -9.35
N ILE A 56 -3.93 -3.08 -8.68
CA ILE A 56 -3.37 -4.37 -9.08
C ILE A 56 -4.46 -5.44 -8.96
N ALA A 57 -4.91 -5.97 -10.10
CA ALA A 57 -5.85 -7.08 -10.15
C ALA A 57 -5.33 -8.29 -9.35
N GLY A 58 -6.23 -8.91 -8.58
CA GLY A 58 -5.97 -10.12 -7.80
C GLY A 58 -5.27 -11.21 -8.62
N CYS A 59 -4.44 -12.02 -7.97
CA CYS A 59 -3.74 -13.13 -8.60
C CYS A 59 -4.40 -14.50 -8.38
N THR A 60 -5.35 -14.60 -7.45
CA THR A 60 -6.02 -15.84 -7.09
C THR A 60 -7.52 -15.72 -7.32
N ARG A 61 -8.14 -16.80 -7.79
CA ARG A 61 -9.59 -16.92 -7.94
C ARG A 61 -10.16 -17.73 -6.79
N GLY A 62 -11.31 -17.31 -6.27
CA GLY A 62 -12.01 -17.98 -5.18
C GLY A 62 -13.44 -17.45 -5.05
N SER A 63 -14.09 -17.78 -3.94
CA SER A 63 -15.35 -17.18 -3.54
C SER A 63 -15.13 -15.81 -2.91
N HIS A 64 -16.13 -14.93 -3.01
CA HIS A 64 -16.14 -13.68 -2.29
C HIS A 64 -16.34 -13.93 -0.79
N SER A 65 -15.67 -13.14 0.06
CA SER A 65 -15.89 -13.14 1.51
C SER A 65 -16.49 -11.82 2.01
N ASN A 66 -17.48 -11.92 2.88
CA ASN A 66 -18.12 -10.81 3.60
C ASN A 66 -17.42 -10.54 4.95
N GLU A 67 -16.50 -11.41 5.37
CA GLU A 67 -15.80 -11.25 6.64
C GLU A 67 -14.71 -10.20 6.48
N LYS A 68 -14.81 -9.13 7.25
CA LYS A 68 -13.74 -8.14 7.34
C LYS A 68 -12.53 -8.82 7.98
N PRO A 69 -11.37 -8.92 7.30
CA PRO A 69 -10.17 -9.45 7.92
C PRO A 69 -9.88 -8.69 9.21
N PRO A 70 -9.54 -9.39 10.32
CA PRO A 70 -9.21 -8.73 11.57
C PRO A 70 -8.10 -7.71 11.32
N GLU A 71 -8.22 -6.52 11.90
CA GLU A 71 -7.19 -5.49 11.75
C GLU A 71 -5.84 -6.06 12.16
N PRO A 72 -4.80 -5.94 11.32
CA PRO A 72 -3.49 -6.45 11.67
C PRO A 72 -3.00 -5.70 12.91
N VAL A 73 -2.91 -6.43 14.03
CA VAL A 73 -2.29 -5.94 15.26
C VAL A 73 -0.89 -5.48 14.88
N LYS A 74 -0.62 -4.17 15.01
CA LYS A 74 0.64 -3.55 14.62
C LYS A 74 1.79 -4.32 15.29
N PRO A 75 2.65 -5.05 14.56
CA PRO A 75 3.84 -5.61 15.19
C PRO A 75 4.70 -4.44 15.66
N GLU A 76 4.98 -4.41 16.96
CA GLU A 76 5.94 -3.49 17.56
C GLU A 76 7.31 -3.73 16.90
N VAL A 77 7.75 -2.79 16.07
CA VAL A 77 9.06 -2.84 15.42
C VAL A 77 10.13 -2.67 16.50
N LYS A 78 10.66 -3.79 16.99
CA LYS A 78 11.91 -3.80 17.76
C LYS A 78 13.05 -3.67 16.77
N THR A 79 13.63 -2.48 16.68
CA THR A 79 14.92 -2.24 16.03
C THR A 79 16.01 -2.95 16.84
N THR A 80 16.26 -4.23 16.59
CA THR A 80 17.47 -4.91 17.08
C THR A 80 18.53 -4.85 16.01
N SER A 81 19.48 -3.93 16.21
CA SER A 81 20.79 -3.91 15.59
C SER A 81 21.48 -5.27 15.73
N GLU A 82 21.86 -5.88 14.61
CA GLU A 82 23.02 -6.77 14.60
C GLU A 82 24.20 -6.02 13.98
N LYS A 83 25.09 -5.62 14.90
CA LYS A 83 26.35 -4.94 14.68
C LYS A 83 27.34 -5.89 13.99
N LYS A 84 27.88 -5.50 12.84
CA LYS A 84 29.26 -5.85 12.48
C LYS A 84 30.01 -4.58 12.10
N GLU A 85 31.05 -4.32 12.88
CA GLU A 85 31.85 -3.10 12.88
C GLU A 85 32.65 -2.89 11.59
N LEU A 86 32.59 -1.68 11.03
CA LEU A 86 33.76 -1.07 10.44
C LEU A 86 33.80 0.43 10.77
N ALA A 87 34.93 0.79 11.36
CA ALA A 87 35.36 2.06 11.89
C ALA A 87 35.06 3.33 11.05
N ASN A 88 34.58 4.35 11.77
CA ASN A 88 35.18 5.68 11.79
C ASN A 88 35.17 6.52 10.49
N GLN A 89 34.00 6.91 9.98
CA GLN A 89 33.82 8.19 9.27
C GLN A 89 32.47 8.80 9.64
N LYS A 90 32.46 9.90 10.40
CA LYS A 90 31.28 10.77 10.57
C LYS A 90 30.95 11.40 9.21
N PRO A 91 29.79 11.16 8.57
CA PRO A 91 29.33 12.06 7.54
C PRO A 91 28.93 13.38 8.21
N LYS A 92 29.60 14.46 7.84
CA LYS A 92 29.23 15.83 8.22
C LYS A 92 27.93 16.15 7.51
N PHE A 93 26.81 16.03 8.20
CA PHE A 93 25.52 16.53 7.74
C PHE A 93 25.56 18.06 7.84
N THR A 94 25.78 18.74 6.71
CA THR A 94 25.56 20.17 6.58
C THR A 94 24.10 20.40 6.22
N GLU A 95 23.30 20.75 7.23
CA GLU A 95 21.92 21.23 7.05
C GLU A 95 21.91 22.47 6.17
N HIS A 96 21.54 22.31 4.90
CA HIS A 96 21.15 23.42 4.04
C HIS A 96 19.63 23.39 3.91
N ILE A 97 18.96 24.04 4.87
CA ILE A 97 17.53 24.33 4.81
C ILE A 97 17.35 25.36 3.69
N ILE A 98 16.90 24.90 2.53
CA ILE A 98 16.50 25.80 1.43
C ILE A 98 15.19 26.47 1.86
N GLN A 99 15.27 27.74 2.25
CA GLN A 99 14.08 28.54 2.56
C GLN A 99 13.22 28.69 1.31
N ALA A 100 11.94 28.37 1.42
CA ALA A 100 10.95 28.64 0.38
C ALA A 100 10.85 30.16 0.16
N PRO A 101 10.84 30.65 -1.10
CA PRO A 101 10.61 32.07 -1.38
C PRO A 101 9.20 32.48 -0.95
N LYS A 102 9.08 33.66 -0.35
CA LYS A 102 7.81 34.25 0.10
C LYS A 102 6.86 34.46 -1.10
N PRO A 103 5.53 34.27 -0.92
CA PRO A 103 4.57 34.48 -1.99
C PRO A 103 4.49 35.97 -2.32
N VAL A 104 4.68 36.31 -3.60
CA VAL A 104 4.37 37.65 -4.13
C VAL A 104 2.89 37.73 -4.52
N GLU A 105 2.32 38.91 -4.30
CA GLU A 105 0.91 39.17 -4.00
C GLU A 105 -0.11 39.00 -5.15
N CYS A 106 -1.35 38.69 -4.71
CA CYS A 106 -2.66 39.19 -5.17
C CYS A 106 -2.91 39.32 -6.69
N ILE A 107 -3.47 38.27 -7.29
CA ILE A 107 -4.20 38.35 -8.56
C ILE A 107 -5.52 39.11 -8.30
N LYS A 108 -5.60 40.39 -8.68
CA LYS A 108 -6.87 41.13 -8.72
C LYS A 108 -7.67 40.71 -9.96
N ARG A 109 -8.86 40.16 -9.76
CA ARG A 109 -9.83 39.90 -10.83
C ARG A 109 -10.55 41.21 -11.19
N PRO A 110 -10.57 41.63 -12.46
CA PRO A 110 -11.43 42.73 -12.89
C PRO A 110 -12.91 42.30 -12.89
N ARG A 111 -13.80 43.26 -12.64
CA ARG A 111 -15.26 43.11 -12.61
C ARG A 111 -15.83 42.98 -14.02
#